data_AF-A0A835XKX0-F1
#
_entry.id   AF-A0A835XKX0-F1
#
_cell.length_a   1.000
_cell.length_b   1.000
_cell.length_c   1.000
_cell.angle_alpha   90.00
_cell.angle_beta   90.00
_cell.angle_gamma   90.00
#
_symmetry.space_group_name_H-M   'P 1'
#
loop_
_entity.id
_entity.type
_entity.pdbx_description
1 polymer ?
#
loop_
_entity_poly.entity_id
_entity_poly.type
_entity_poly.pdbx_seq_one_letter_code
_entity_poly.pdbx_strand_id
1 'polypeptide(L)'
;MVAGDWREFRAKLIQRTMGTPEGARRSEDNRRLLEEQSPRLAAEGLWAHSTPLPEAGGLLLASLQGPQMLGDDRLWQTVVFVVSHSPEEGSVGLILNRPTGMVLGRKQGGLPLEMAGSVPVQRVFHNSMLYCGGFTAQQVIHLMHGHRLEGSVQVCPGVFLAGEAAATSAVEGGRLPAADFKFFAGALTWGPGELEAQVAAGAWYPAACSRSLVLKPAVQLPVPLWKEVLRLMGGLYAGVAAEGDEAEAEE
;
A
#
# COMPACT_ATOMS: atom_id res chain seq x y z
N MET A 1 -5.58 22.16 18.63
CA MET A 1 -6.81 21.80 17.88
C MET A 1 -6.46 20.57 17.06
N VAL A 2 -6.94 19.38 17.43
CA VAL A 2 -6.77 18.19 16.59
C VAL A 2 -7.74 18.36 15.43
N ALA A 3 -7.26 18.85 14.30
CA ALA A 3 -8.00 18.74 13.05
C ALA A 3 -8.20 17.23 12.83
N GLY A 4 -9.42 16.74 13.06
CA GLY A 4 -9.73 15.32 12.87
C GLY A 4 -9.41 14.88 11.45
N ASP A 5 -9.00 13.63 11.28
CA ASP A 5 -8.74 13.08 9.95
C ASP A 5 -10.03 13.13 9.12
N TRP A 6 -10.06 14.05 8.16
CA TRP A 6 -11.21 14.28 7.29
C TRP A 6 -11.54 13.04 6.45
N ARG A 7 -10.56 12.14 6.23
CA ARG A 7 -10.75 10.88 5.50
C ARG A 7 -11.54 9.89 6.34
N GLU A 8 -11.23 9.78 7.62
CA GLU A 8 -12.04 8.98 8.56
C GLU A 8 -13.45 9.56 8.72
N PHE A 9 -13.58 10.89 8.77
CA PHE A 9 -14.89 11.53 8.81
C PHE A 9 -15.72 11.20 7.57
N ARG A 10 -15.12 11.30 6.37
CA ARG A 10 -15.73 10.90 5.10
C ARG A 10 -16.12 9.43 5.10
N ALA A 11 -15.26 8.54 5.59
CA ALA A 11 -15.54 7.11 5.70
C ALA A 11 -16.76 6.83 6.58
N LYS A 12 -16.86 7.47 7.76
CA LYS A 12 -18.01 7.34 8.66
C LYS A 12 -19.32 7.82 8.01
N LEU A 13 -19.27 8.87 7.19
CA LEU A 13 -20.43 9.39 6.48
C LEU A 13 -20.89 8.43 5.37
N ILE A 14 -19.96 7.85 4.62
CA ILE A 14 -20.24 6.85 3.58
C ILE A 14 -20.84 5.59 4.19
N GLN A 15 -20.27 5.06 5.28
CA GLN A 15 -20.81 3.89 5.98
C GLN A 15 -22.25 4.10 6.48
N ARG A 16 -22.57 5.30 6.98
CA ARG A 16 -23.94 5.65 7.40
C ARG A 16 -24.93 5.70 6.23
N THR A 17 -24.45 6.04 5.04
CA THR A 17 -25.29 6.24 3.85
C THR A 17 -25.49 4.94 3.06
N MET A 18 -24.45 4.12 2.93
CA MET A 18 -24.43 2.90 2.12
C MET A 18 -24.69 1.61 2.92
N GLY A 19 -24.73 1.71 4.26
CA GLY A 19 -24.73 0.54 5.14
C GLY A 19 -23.35 -0.16 5.19
N THR A 20 -23.22 -1.18 6.04
CA THR A 20 -22.00 -2.00 6.08
C THR A 20 -21.96 -2.89 4.82
N PRO A 21 -20.92 -2.82 3.98
CA PRO A 21 -20.86 -3.64 2.77
C PRO A 21 -20.94 -5.14 3.09
N GLU A 22 -21.78 -5.89 2.39
CA GLU A 22 -21.95 -7.36 2.59
C GLU A 22 -20.64 -8.14 2.38
N GLY A 23 -19.68 -7.58 1.64
CA GLY A 23 -18.32 -8.13 1.43
C GLY A 23 -17.38 -8.07 2.64
N ALA A 24 -17.74 -7.35 3.71
CA ALA A 24 -16.91 -7.21 4.92
C ALA A 24 -16.64 -8.56 5.62
N ARG A 25 -17.56 -9.54 5.48
CA ARG A 25 -17.43 -10.87 6.11
C ARG A 25 -16.24 -11.69 5.59
N ARG A 26 -15.85 -11.56 4.32
CA ARG A 26 -14.65 -12.22 3.75
C ARG A 26 -13.35 -11.48 4.03
N SER A 27 -13.43 -10.23 4.49
CA SER A 27 -12.27 -9.49 5.01
C SER A 27 -11.89 -9.95 6.43
N GLU A 28 -12.67 -10.82 7.07
CA GLU A 28 -12.42 -11.29 8.43
C GLU A 28 -11.16 -12.15 8.55
N ASP A 29 -10.85 -13.01 7.57
CA ASP A 29 -9.64 -13.86 7.62
C ASP A 29 -8.37 -13.00 7.57
N ASN A 30 -8.38 -12.03 6.67
CA ASN A 30 -7.33 -11.01 6.56
C ASN A 30 -7.19 -10.18 7.84
N ARG A 31 -8.31 -9.86 8.50
CA ARG A 31 -8.32 -9.14 9.78
C ARG A 31 -7.76 -10.02 10.91
N ARG A 32 -8.14 -11.30 11.00
CA ARG A 32 -7.62 -12.24 12.01
C ARG A 32 -6.10 -12.39 11.87
N LEU A 33 -5.60 -12.55 10.65
CA LEU A 33 -4.16 -12.59 10.39
C LEU A 33 -3.47 -11.28 10.84
N LEU A 34 -4.10 -10.13 10.57
CA LEU A 34 -3.57 -8.84 11.04
C LEU A 34 -3.59 -8.73 12.57
N GLU A 35 -4.61 -9.25 13.25
CA GLU A 35 -4.69 -9.30 14.71
C GLU A 35 -3.55 -10.13 15.31
N GLU A 36 -3.14 -11.22 14.67
CA GLU A 36 -2.00 -12.04 15.07
C GLU A 36 -0.65 -11.33 14.81
N GLN A 37 -0.50 -10.70 13.65
CA GLN A 37 0.76 -10.06 13.23
C GLN A 37 1.01 -8.70 13.89
N SER A 38 -0.04 -7.89 14.06
CA SER A 38 0.03 -6.54 14.62
C SER A 38 -1.29 -6.15 15.30
N PRO A 39 -1.50 -6.56 16.57
CA PRO A 39 -2.73 -6.28 17.30
C PRO A 39 -3.07 -4.78 17.38
N ARG A 40 -2.04 -3.93 17.51
CA ARG A 40 -2.21 -2.46 17.58
C ARG A 40 -2.78 -1.91 16.27
N LEU A 41 -2.24 -2.36 15.14
CA LEU A 41 -2.68 -1.90 13.83
C LEU A 41 -4.08 -2.43 13.50
N ALA A 42 -4.38 -3.68 13.89
CA ALA A 42 -5.70 -4.28 13.72
C ALA A 42 -6.80 -3.51 14.48
N ALA A 43 -6.48 -3.00 15.67
CA ALA A 43 -7.42 -2.25 16.51
C ALA A 43 -7.87 -0.90 15.92
N GLU A 44 -7.13 -0.36 14.94
CA GLU A 44 -7.47 0.91 14.26
C GLU A 44 -8.66 0.74 13.28
N GLY A 45 -9.05 -0.51 12.98
CA GLY A 45 -10.14 -0.83 12.06
C GLY A 45 -9.71 -0.70 10.60
N LEU A 46 -10.40 -1.41 9.71
CA LEU A 46 -10.13 -1.41 8.26
C LEU A 46 -11.30 -0.76 7.53
N TRP A 47 -11.00 0.21 6.68
CA TRP A 47 -11.97 0.80 5.78
C TRP A 47 -11.31 1.23 4.46
N ALA A 48 -12.09 1.17 3.39
CA ALA A 48 -11.76 1.80 2.12
C ALA A 48 -13.06 2.29 1.47
N HIS A 49 -12.98 3.35 0.66
CA HIS A 49 -14.10 3.78 -0.15
C HIS A 49 -13.58 4.46 -1.42
N SER A 50 -14.36 4.39 -2.50
CA SER A 50 -14.00 5.05 -3.76
C SER A 50 -13.91 6.56 -3.61
N THR A 51 -13.00 7.18 -4.36
CA THR A 51 -12.89 8.63 -4.53
C THR A 51 -12.99 8.97 -6.02
N PRO A 52 -13.55 10.15 -6.36
CA PRO A 52 -13.69 10.54 -7.78
C PRO A 52 -12.34 10.87 -8.43
N LEU A 53 -11.35 11.26 -7.63
CA LEU A 53 -10.02 11.67 -8.09
C LEU A 53 -8.95 10.99 -7.22
N PRO A 54 -7.74 10.81 -7.77
CA PRO A 54 -6.56 10.44 -6.99
C PRO A 54 -6.25 11.49 -5.92
N GLU A 55 -5.76 11.05 -4.76
CA GLU A 55 -5.32 11.91 -3.66
C GLU A 55 -4.03 11.35 -3.06
N ALA A 56 -3.10 12.22 -2.65
CA ALA A 56 -1.92 11.79 -1.88
C ALA A 56 -2.38 11.11 -0.57
N GLY A 57 -1.75 9.98 -0.25
CA GLY A 57 -2.18 9.09 0.83
C GLY A 57 -3.36 8.18 0.48
N GLY A 58 -3.93 8.29 -0.72
CA GLY A 58 -4.93 7.39 -1.30
C GLY A 58 -4.33 6.11 -1.87
N LEU A 59 -5.22 5.27 -2.38
CA LEU A 59 -4.88 4.08 -3.16
C LEU A 59 -5.35 4.23 -4.61
N LEU A 60 -4.64 3.56 -5.51
CA LEU A 60 -5.09 3.26 -6.86
C LEU A 60 -5.17 1.74 -6.99
N LEU A 61 -6.28 1.24 -7.51
CA LEU A 61 -6.44 -0.16 -7.86
C LEU A 61 -6.49 -0.28 -9.37
N ALA A 62 -5.66 -1.14 -9.94
CA ALA A 62 -5.78 -1.44 -11.36
C ALA A 62 -7.18 -1.99 -11.63
N SER A 63 -7.87 -1.47 -12.65
CA SER A 63 -9.09 -2.10 -13.13
C SER A 63 -8.76 -3.41 -13.84
N LEU A 64 -9.76 -4.28 -14.04
CA LEU A 64 -9.57 -5.53 -14.77
C LEU A 64 -9.07 -5.29 -16.22
N GLN A 65 -9.44 -4.16 -16.83
CA GLN A 65 -9.00 -3.76 -18.16
C GLN A 65 -7.75 -2.89 -18.15
N GLY A 66 -7.35 -2.37 -16.98
CA GLY A 66 -6.23 -1.44 -16.82
C GLY A 66 -4.92 -1.92 -17.44
N PRO A 67 -4.47 -3.17 -17.19
CA PRO A 67 -3.25 -3.69 -17.80
C PRO A 67 -3.28 -3.68 -19.34
N GLN A 68 -4.41 -4.07 -19.94
CA GLN A 68 -4.59 -4.03 -21.39
C GLN A 68 -4.61 -2.59 -21.92
N MET A 69 -5.32 -1.68 -21.24
CA MET A 69 -5.40 -0.26 -21.62
C MET A 69 -4.02 0.42 -21.56
N LEU A 70 -3.18 0.03 -20.60
CA LEU A 70 -1.86 0.60 -20.37
C LEU A 70 -0.72 -0.18 -21.06
N GLY A 71 -1.03 -1.35 -21.64
CA GLY A 71 -0.04 -2.22 -22.28
C GLY A 71 1.00 -2.79 -21.31
N ASP A 72 0.64 -3.02 -20.06
CA ASP A 72 1.55 -3.52 -19.02
C ASP A 72 0.86 -4.52 -18.07
N ASP A 73 1.02 -5.82 -18.37
CA ASP A 73 0.45 -6.93 -17.60
C ASP A 73 0.94 -6.98 -16.14
N ARG A 74 2.08 -6.36 -15.82
CA ARG A 74 2.60 -6.32 -14.45
C ARG A 74 1.65 -5.55 -13.51
N LEU A 75 0.77 -4.72 -14.07
CA LEU A 75 -0.24 -3.95 -13.36
C LEU A 75 -1.45 -4.79 -12.93
N TRP A 76 -1.58 -6.05 -13.36
CA TRP A 76 -2.69 -6.93 -13.01
C TRP A 76 -2.93 -6.98 -11.50
N GLN A 77 -4.14 -6.60 -11.07
CA GLN A 77 -4.56 -6.52 -9.68
C GLN A 77 -3.55 -5.79 -8.75
N THR A 78 -2.87 -4.77 -9.25
CA THR A 78 -1.98 -3.96 -8.41
C THR A 78 -2.76 -3.02 -7.50
N VAL A 79 -2.25 -2.85 -6.27
CA VAL A 79 -2.71 -1.84 -5.31
C VAL A 79 -1.57 -0.88 -5.06
N VAL A 80 -1.74 0.37 -5.46
CA VAL A 80 -0.70 1.39 -5.36
C VAL A 80 -1.07 2.39 -4.28
N PHE A 81 -0.15 2.69 -3.37
CA PHE A 81 -0.26 3.82 -2.46
C PHE A 81 0.30 5.08 -3.11
N VAL A 82 -0.51 6.13 -3.18
CA VAL A 82 -0.10 7.41 -3.78
C VAL A 82 0.74 8.18 -2.76
N VAL A 83 2.04 8.29 -3.01
CA VAL A 83 3.00 8.99 -2.13
C VAL A 83 2.87 10.50 -2.30
N SER A 84 2.82 10.95 -3.56
CA SER A 84 2.61 12.34 -3.93
C SER A 84 1.76 12.42 -5.19
N HIS A 85 1.00 13.49 -5.31
CA HIS A 85 0.13 13.71 -6.46
C HIS A 85 0.00 15.21 -6.73
N SER A 86 0.41 15.61 -7.93
CA SER A 86 0.24 16.95 -8.48
C SER A 86 -0.11 16.84 -9.97
N PRO A 87 -1.22 17.42 -10.43
CA PRO A 87 -1.53 17.44 -11.85
C PRO A 87 -0.45 18.14 -12.70
N GLU A 88 0.28 19.09 -12.11
CA GLU A 88 1.28 19.90 -12.80
C GLU A 88 2.69 19.32 -12.71
N GLU A 89 3.03 18.66 -11.60
CA GLU A 89 4.38 18.12 -11.36
C GLU A 89 4.47 16.61 -11.61
N GLY A 90 3.33 15.91 -11.68
CA GLY A 90 3.24 14.47 -11.78
C GLY A 90 2.93 13.78 -10.45
N SER A 91 2.97 12.46 -10.46
CA SER A 91 2.60 11.64 -9.30
C SER A 91 3.63 10.54 -9.04
N VAL A 92 3.74 10.13 -7.78
CA VAL A 92 4.59 9.01 -7.37
C VAL A 92 3.78 8.05 -6.52
N GLY A 93 3.92 6.76 -6.75
CA GLY A 93 3.22 5.72 -6.02
C GLY A 93 4.06 4.49 -5.74
N LEU A 94 3.69 3.74 -4.70
CA LEU A 94 4.34 2.50 -4.30
C LEU A 94 3.35 1.34 -4.38
N ILE A 95 3.70 0.28 -5.11
CA ILE A 95 2.89 -0.94 -5.17
C ILE A 95 2.97 -1.66 -3.82
N LEU A 96 1.83 -1.85 -3.16
CA LEU A 96 1.74 -2.40 -1.81
C LEU A 96 1.74 -3.93 -1.78
N ASN A 97 1.27 -4.58 -2.84
CA ASN A 97 0.92 -6.00 -2.87
C ASN A 97 1.83 -6.86 -3.76
N ARG A 98 3.08 -6.44 -3.95
CA ARG A 98 4.11 -7.20 -4.69
C ARG A 98 5.31 -7.52 -3.79
N PRO A 99 5.17 -8.43 -2.80
CA PRO A 99 6.33 -8.92 -2.07
C PRO A 99 7.28 -9.64 -3.03
N THR A 100 8.59 -9.45 -2.85
CA THR A 100 9.60 -10.16 -3.64
C THR A 100 10.05 -11.43 -2.90
N GLY A 101 10.94 -12.23 -3.52
CA GLY A 101 11.65 -13.30 -2.82
C GLY A 101 12.86 -12.82 -2.00
N MET A 102 13.07 -11.51 -1.89
CA MET A 102 14.27 -10.90 -1.34
C MET A 102 13.99 -10.27 0.02
N VAL A 103 15.01 -10.29 0.89
CA VAL A 103 15.04 -9.54 2.15
C VAL A 103 16.13 -8.49 2.06
N LEU A 104 16.09 -7.46 2.91
CA LEU A 104 17.14 -6.41 2.92
C LEU A 104 18.53 -6.94 3.28
N GLY A 105 18.59 -7.98 4.09
CA GLY A 105 19.84 -8.58 4.53
C GLY A 105 20.47 -9.50 3.50
N ARG A 106 21.77 -9.68 3.61
CA ARG A 106 22.50 -10.69 2.84
C ARG A 106 22.20 -12.08 3.39
N LYS A 107 21.42 -12.91 2.67
CA LYS A 107 21.54 -14.36 2.86
C LYS A 107 22.96 -14.78 2.46
N GLN A 108 23.61 -15.63 3.24
CA GLN A 108 24.85 -16.29 2.83
C GLN A 108 24.55 -17.06 1.52
N GLY A 109 25.06 -16.57 0.37
CA GLY A 109 24.78 -17.11 -0.97
C GLY A 109 23.79 -16.30 -1.85
N GLY A 110 23.26 -15.17 -1.39
CA GLY A 110 22.42 -14.27 -2.21
C GLY A 110 23.24 -13.30 -3.07
N LEU A 111 22.72 -12.93 -4.25
CA LEU A 111 23.30 -11.93 -5.16
C LEU A 111 23.60 -10.62 -4.40
N PRO A 112 24.75 -9.96 -4.65
CA PRO A 112 25.08 -8.69 -4.03
C PRO A 112 24.16 -7.62 -4.60
N LEU A 113 23.06 -7.37 -3.91
CA LEU A 113 22.28 -6.16 -4.06
C LEU A 113 23.09 -5.05 -3.36
N GLU A 114 24.01 -4.41 -4.10
CA GLU A 114 24.55 -3.10 -3.72
C GLU A 114 23.43 -2.06 -3.83
N MET A 115 22.50 -2.11 -2.88
CA MET A 115 21.36 -1.21 -2.84
C MET A 115 21.77 0.08 -2.16
N ALA A 116 21.30 1.20 -2.71
CA ALA A 116 21.50 2.52 -2.14
C ALA A 116 20.75 2.62 -0.80
N GLY A 117 21.39 2.14 0.25
CA GLY A 117 20.92 2.17 1.63
C GLY A 117 22.12 2.16 2.56
N SER A 118 22.03 2.84 3.69
CA SER A 118 23.12 2.83 4.66
C SER A 118 23.30 1.42 5.23
N VAL A 119 24.55 0.95 5.32
CA VAL A 119 24.93 -0.37 5.89
C VAL A 119 24.23 -0.67 7.24
N PRO A 120 23.99 0.31 8.15
CA PRO A 120 23.22 0.09 9.37
C PRO A 120 21.78 -0.41 9.14
N VAL A 121 21.06 0.10 8.13
CA VAL A 121 19.67 -0.29 7.85
C VAL A 121 19.60 -1.76 7.45
N GLN A 122 20.47 -2.19 6.52
CA GLN A 122 20.49 -3.58 6.05
C GLN A 122 20.82 -4.57 7.17
N ARG A 123 21.66 -4.18 8.12
CA ARG A 123 22.00 -5.02 9.29
C ARG A 123 20.82 -5.17 10.23
N VAL A 124 20.14 -4.07 10.54
CA VAL A 124 19.06 -4.03 11.55
C VAL A 124 17.78 -4.66 11.02
N PHE A 125 17.48 -4.42 9.74
CA PHE A 125 16.29 -4.91 9.07
C PHE A 125 16.59 -6.11 8.16
N HIS A 126 17.63 -6.89 8.48
CA HIS A 126 18.16 -7.93 7.59
C HIS A 126 17.14 -9.02 7.18
N ASN A 127 16.13 -9.26 8.03
CA ASN A 127 15.05 -10.20 7.76
C ASN A 127 13.79 -9.55 7.17
N SER A 128 13.77 -8.22 7.01
CA SER A 128 12.61 -7.51 6.46
C SER A 128 12.48 -7.79 4.97
N MET A 129 11.28 -8.19 4.56
CA MET A 129 10.91 -8.45 3.18
C MET A 129 11.03 -7.18 2.34
N LEU A 130 11.57 -7.32 1.14
CA LEU A 130 11.55 -6.26 0.14
C LEU A 130 10.33 -6.42 -0.77
N TYR A 131 9.60 -5.33 -0.99
CA TYR A 131 8.49 -5.25 -1.93
C TYR A 131 8.97 -4.59 -3.23
N CYS A 132 8.38 -4.97 -4.37
CA CYS A 132 8.51 -4.18 -5.59
C CYS A 132 7.59 -2.97 -5.45
N GLY A 133 8.16 -1.78 -5.19
CA GLY A 133 7.41 -0.52 -5.12
C GLY A 133 7.04 0.04 -6.48
N GLY A 134 7.76 -0.38 -7.52
CA GLY A 134 7.42 -0.14 -8.92
C GLY A 134 8.56 -0.48 -9.84
N PHE A 135 8.41 -0.06 -11.10
CA PHE A 135 9.31 -0.46 -12.19
C PHE A 135 10.37 0.59 -12.51
N THR A 136 10.24 1.79 -11.94
CA THR A 136 11.20 2.90 -12.10
C THR A 136 12.15 2.96 -10.91
N ALA A 137 13.43 3.22 -11.17
CA ALA A 137 14.46 3.44 -10.15
C ALA A 137 14.56 2.32 -9.09
N GLN A 138 14.53 1.05 -9.51
CA GLN A 138 14.49 -0.10 -8.61
C GLN A 138 15.66 -0.20 -7.61
N GLN A 139 16.77 0.50 -7.87
CA GLN A 139 17.90 0.62 -6.94
C GLN A 139 17.60 1.50 -5.71
N VAL A 140 16.54 2.32 -5.75
CA VAL A 140 16.12 3.20 -4.65
C VAL A 140 15.19 2.43 -3.73
N ILE A 141 15.50 2.45 -2.42
CA ILE A 141 14.66 1.82 -1.40
C ILE A 141 13.86 2.89 -0.66
N HIS A 142 12.54 2.72 -0.63
CA HIS A 142 11.63 3.53 0.14
C HIS A 142 11.26 2.79 1.43
N LEU A 143 11.51 3.44 2.57
CA LEU A 143 11.02 3.01 3.88
C LEU A 143 9.64 3.61 4.14
N MET A 144 8.68 2.80 4.56
CA MET A 144 7.33 3.20 4.99
C MET A 144 7.02 2.65 6.37
N HIS A 145 6.44 3.47 7.25
CA HIS A 145 6.08 3.07 8.60
C HIS A 145 4.97 3.91 9.24
N GLY A 146 4.50 3.45 10.39
CA GLY A 146 3.46 4.11 11.19
C GLY A 146 3.96 5.11 12.23
N HIS A 147 5.26 5.32 12.34
CA HIS A 147 5.87 6.07 13.45
C HIS A 147 6.30 7.48 13.05
N ARG A 148 6.15 8.47 13.92
CA ARG A 148 6.72 9.80 13.69
C ARG A 148 8.19 9.78 14.11
N LEU A 149 9.09 9.72 13.14
CA LEU A 149 10.53 9.63 13.35
C LEU A 149 11.24 10.86 12.76
N GLU A 150 12.42 11.18 13.31
CA GLU A 150 13.26 12.23 12.73
C GLU A 150 13.67 11.88 11.30
N GLY A 151 13.62 12.86 10.39
CA GLY A 151 13.89 12.66 8.97
C GLY A 151 12.76 11.96 8.19
N SER A 152 11.67 11.55 8.85
CA SER A 152 10.50 11.00 8.16
C SER A 152 9.58 12.10 7.63
N VAL A 153 8.97 11.85 6.48
CA VAL A 153 7.97 12.73 5.85
C VAL A 153 6.60 12.08 6.00
N GLN A 154 5.64 12.84 6.51
CA GLN A 154 4.27 12.38 6.65
C GLN A 154 3.51 12.55 5.33
N VAL A 155 3.04 11.46 4.72
CA VAL A 155 2.21 11.53 3.50
C VAL A 155 0.75 11.74 3.84
N CYS A 156 0.24 11.00 4.82
CA CYS A 156 -1.11 11.18 5.34
C CYS A 156 -1.13 10.88 6.85
N PRO A 157 -2.24 11.15 7.56
CA PRO A 157 -2.34 10.88 9.00
C PRO A 157 -1.82 9.48 9.39
N GLY A 158 -0.70 9.46 10.13
CA GLY A 158 -0.08 8.24 10.64
C GLY A 158 0.70 7.37 9.63
N VAL A 159 0.81 7.72 8.35
CA VAL A 159 1.69 7.04 7.38
C VAL A 159 2.85 7.94 7.02
N PHE A 160 4.06 7.44 7.23
CA PHE A 160 5.31 8.16 7.03
C PHE A 160 6.22 7.39 6.09
N LEU A 161 7.05 8.12 5.34
CA LEU A 161 8.17 7.59 4.58
C LEU A 161 9.50 8.16 5.08
N ALA A 162 10.61 7.55 4.66
CA ALA A 162 11.98 7.90 5.05
C ALA A 162 12.24 7.73 6.57
N GLY A 163 13.23 8.43 7.14
CA GLY A 163 13.55 8.34 8.57
C GLY A 163 14.38 7.12 8.95
N GLU A 164 15.17 6.61 8.00
CA GLU A 164 15.94 5.36 8.12
C GLU A 164 16.87 5.36 9.34
N ALA A 165 17.61 6.45 9.57
CA ALA A 165 18.55 6.54 10.69
C ALA A 165 17.84 6.44 12.06
N ALA A 166 16.70 7.15 12.20
CA ALA A 166 15.90 7.11 13.42
C ALA A 166 15.20 5.75 13.60
N ALA A 167 14.73 5.14 12.50
CA ALA A 167 14.15 3.80 12.51
C ALA A 167 15.16 2.74 12.96
N THR A 168 16.36 2.75 12.39
CA THR A 168 17.48 1.88 12.78
C THR A 168 17.79 2.03 14.27
N SER A 169 17.96 3.25 14.77
CA SER A 169 18.23 3.51 16.19
C SER A 169 17.09 3.06 17.12
N ALA A 170 15.83 3.19 16.67
CA ALA A 170 14.68 2.75 17.45
C ALA A 170 14.59 1.22 17.55
N VAL A 171 14.88 0.52 16.46
CA VAL A 171 14.85 -0.95 16.42
C VAL A 171 16.04 -1.55 17.14
N GLU A 172 17.27 -1.05 16.94
CA GLU A 172 18.46 -1.52 17.68
C GLU A 172 18.32 -1.30 19.19
N GLY A 173 17.68 -0.19 19.59
CA GLY A 173 17.40 0.11 20.98
C GLY A 173 16.19 -0.64 21.57
N GLY A 174 15.54 -1.52 20.80
CA GLY A 174 14.37 -2.30 21.25
C GLY A 174 13.11 -1.47 21.51
N ARG A 175 13.05 -0.22 21.05
CA ARG A 175 11.91 0.69 21.27
C ARG A 175 10.76 0.43 20.29
N LEU A 176 11.08 -0.01 19.08
CA LEU A 176 10.12 -0.34 18.03
C LEU A 176 10.47 -1.70 17.41
N PRO A 177 9.48 -2.52 17.02
CA PRO A 177 9.74 -3.77 16.34
C PRO A 177 10.12 -3.54 14.88
N ALA A 178 11.05 -4.33 14.34
CA ALA A 178 11.45 -4.26 12.93
C ALA A 178 10.28 -4.52 11.96
N ALA A 179 9.27 -5.27 12.39
CA ALA A 179 8.08 -5.62 11.60
C ALA A 179 7.14 -4.42 11.31
N ASP A 180 7.28 -3.31 12.02
CA ASP A 180 6.49 -2.08 11.78
C ASP A 180 6.97 -1.29 10.55
N PHE A 181 8.06 -1.73 9.91
CA PHE A 181 8.74 -1.04 8.83
C PHE A 181 8.68 -1.86 7.54
N LYS A 182 8.22 -1.24 6.46
CA LYS A 182 8.08 -1.85 5.13
C LYS A 182 9.07 -1.20 4.17
N PHE A 183 9.65 -2.00 3.30
CA PHE A 183 10.68 -1.57 2.35
C PHE A 183 10.25 -1.86 0.93
N PHE A 184 10.38 -0.87 0.05
CA PHE A 184 9.94 -0.93 -1.33
C PHE A 184 11.08 -0.55 -2.27
N ALA A 185 11.40 -1.41 -3.25
CA ALA A 185 12.35 -1.12 -4.31
C ALA A 185 11.66 -0.45 -5.48
N GLY A 186 12.14 0.74 -5.85
CA GLY A 186 11.57 1.56 -6.92
C GLY A 186 10.18 2.10 -6.61
N ALA A 187 9.61 2.76 -7.60
CA ALA A 187 8.29 3.37 -7.54
C ALA A 187 7.60 3.34 -8.92
N LEU A 188 6.30 3.57 -8.92
CA LEU A 188 5.57 4.01 -10.10
C LEU A 188 5.60 5.53 -10.16
N THR A 189 5.78 6.07 -11.36
CA THR A 189 5.90 7.51 -11.60
C THR A 189 5.01 7.88 -12.77
N TRP A 190 4.24 8.94 -12.62
CA TRP A 190 3.40 9.52 -13.66
C TRP A 190 3.91 10.91 -13.98
N GLY A 191 3.95 11.26 -15.26
CA GLY A 191 4.16 12.63 -15.69
C GLY A 191 2.97 13.54 -15.35
N PRO A 192 3.11 14.86 -15.57
CA PRO A 192 2.03 15.82 -15.39
C PRO A 192 0.76 15.42 -16.16
N GLY A 193 -0.39 15.38 -15.48
CA GLY A 193 -1.70 15.03 -16.03
C GLY A 193 -1.89 13.57 -16.44
N GLU A 194 -0.86 12.72 -16.37
CA GLU A 194 -0.91 11.36 -16.87
C GLU A 194 -1.80 10.47 -16.01
N LEU A 195 -1.70 10.59 -14.67
CA LEU A 195 -2.51 9.78 -13.77
C LEU A 195 -4.00 10.10 -13.92
N GLU A 196 -4.34 11.37 -14.07
CA GLU A 196 -5.70 11.85 -14.30
C GLU A 196 -6.27 11.31 -15.60
N ALA A 197 -5.48 11.30 -16.68
CA ALA A 197 -5.87 10.72 -17.95
C ALA A 197 -6.14 9.22 -17.83
N GLN A 198 -5.29 8.48 -17.12
CA GLN A 198 -5.47 7.04 -16.89
C GLN A 198 -6.70 6.73 -16.02
N VAL A 199 -6.96 7.54 -14.98
CA VAL A 199 -8.17 7.44 -14.15
C VAL A 199 -9.42 7.75 -14.99
N ALA A 200 -9.39 8.82 -15.79
CA ALA A 200 -10.50 9.19 -16.67
C ALA A 200 -10.78 8.12 -17.74
N ALA A 201 -9.75 7.43 -18.21
CA ALA A 201 -9.88 6.29 -19.11
C ALA A 201 -10.39 5.00 -18.44
N GLY A 202 -10.49 4.97 -17.11
CA GLY A 202 -10.96 3.81 -16.35
C GLY A 202 -9.88 2.74 -16.09
N ALA A 203 -8.60 3.05 -16.28
CA ALA A 203 -7.50 2.13 -16.00
C ALA A 203 -7.25 1.94 -14.49
N TRP A 204 -7.63 2.94 -13.69
CA TRP A 204 -7.46 2.94 -12.23
C TRP A 204 -8.75 3.27 -11.50
N TYR A 205 -8.99 2.62 -10.37
CA TYR A 205 -10.00 3.00 -9.39
C TYR A 205 -9.34 3.73 -8.22
N PRO A 206 -9.57 5.05 -8.06
CA PRO A 206 -9.08 5.78 -6.90
C PRO A 206 -9.87 5.41 -5.65
N ALA A 207 -9.18 5.28 -4.52
CA ALA A 207 -9.80 5.01 -3.24
C ALA A 207 -9.09 5.74 -2.10
N ALA A 208 -9.86 6.07 -1.07
CA ALA A 208 -9.32 6.41 0.23
C ALA A 208 -9.34 5.19 1.13
N CYS A 209 -8.41 5.11 2.08
CA CYS A 209 -8.34 3.98 2.99
C CYS A 209 -7.79 4.35 4.37
N SER A 210 -8.03 3.44 5.32
CA SER A 210 -7.42 3.45 6.64
C SER A 210 -5.91 3.19 6.57
N ARG A 211 -5.16 3.84 7.47
CA ARG A 211 -3.73 3.60 7.70
C ARG A 211 -3.39 2.12 7.92
N SER A 212 -4.22 1.41 8.69
CA SER A 212 -4.08 -0.03 8.95
C SER A 212 -4.03 -0.87 7.67
N LEU A 213 -4.78 -0.47 6.64
CA LEU A 213 -4.81 -1.16 5.35
C LEU A 213 -3.51 -0.92 4.53
N VAL A 214 -2.93 0.28 4.62
CA VAL A 214 -1.66 0.63 3.96
C VAL A 214 -0.46 -0.08 4.62
N LEU A 215 -0.41 -0.03 5.96
CA LEU A 215 0.70 -0.56 6.74
C LEU A 215 0.62 -2.08 6.96
N LYS A 216 -0.53 -2.71 6.71
CA LYS A 216 -0.70 -4.15 6.78
C LYS A 216 0.32 -4.89 5.87
N PRO A 217 0.96 -5.97 6.35
CA PRO A 217 1.78 -6.83 5.49
C PRO A 217 0.94 -7.49 4.39
N ALA A 218 1.38 -7.42 3.13
CA ALA A 218 0.68 -8.04 2.00
C ALA A 218 1.26 -9.41 1.60
N VAL A 219 1.87 -10.13 2.55
CA VAL A 219 2.48 -11.45 2.32
C VAL A 219 1.51 -12.53 2.79
N GLN A 220 1.25 -13.53 1.95
CA GLN A 220 0.42 -14.70 2.27
C GLN A 220 -0.96 -14.33 2.84
N LEU A 221 -1.58 -13.28 2.30
CA LEU A 221 -2.93 -12.91 2.70
C LEU A 221 -3.93 -13.97 2.23
N PRO A 222 -4.85 -14.44 3.11
CA PRO A 222 -5.96 -15.31 2.72
C PRO A 222 -6.78 -14.76 1.55
N VAL A 223 -6.99 -13.44 1.54
CA VAL A 223 -7.61 -12.70 0.44
C VAL A 223 -6.58 -11.71 -0.12
N PRO A 224 -6.30 -11.72 -1.44
CA PRO A 224 -5.43 -10.73 -2.06
C PRO A 224 -5.85 -9.29 -1.72
N LEU A 225 -4.87 -8.40 -1.45
CA LEU A 225 -5.13 -7.04 -1.01
C LEU A 225 -6.05 -6.27 -1.99
N TRP A 226 -5.90 -6.50 -3.30
CA TRP A 226 -6.75 -5.89 -4.33
C TRP A 226 -8.24 -6.26 -4.12
N LYS A 227 -8.54 -7.54 -3.90
CA LYS A 227 -9.90 -8.04 -3.64
C LYS A 227 -10.44 -7.49 -2.32
N GLU A 228 -9.61 -7.45 -1.27
CA GLU A 228 -10.00 -6.90 0.04
C GLU A 228 -10.41 -5.43 -0.06
N VAL A 229 -9.59 -4.60 -0.71
CA VAL A 229 -9.86 -3.17 -0.85
C VAL A 229 -11.12 -2.92 -1.69
N LEU A 230 -11.30 -3.61 -2.82
CA LEU A 230 -12.53 -3.48 -3.63
C LEU A 230 -13.79 -3.91 -2.86
N ARG A 231 -13.71 -4.98 -2.06
CA ARG A 231 -14.82 -5.42 -1.18
C ARG A 231 -15.14 -4.38 -0.10
N LEU A 232 -14.12 -3.74 0.47
CA LEU A 232 -14.29 -2.64 1.43
C LEU A 232 -14.93 -1.39 0.78
N MET A 233 -14.57 -1.08 -0.48
CA MET A 233 -15.19 0.01 -1.24
C MET A 233 -16.69 -0.23 -1.50
N GLY A 234 -17.10 -1.50 -1.59
CA GLY A 234 -18.50 -1.91 -1.71
C GLY A 234 -19.15 -1.52 -3.04
N GLY A 235 -20.48 -1.66 -3.12
CA GLY A 235 -21.25 -1.34 -4.33
C GLY A 235 -20.75 -2.11 -5.56
N LEU A 236 -20.59 -1.41 -6.69
CA LEU A 236 -20.11 -2.00 -7.94
C LEU A 236 -18.72 -2.65 -7.84
N TYR A 237 -17.86 -2.15 -6.95
CA TYR A 237 -16.49 -2.66 -6.77
C TYR A 237 -16.47 -4.06 -6.14
N ALA A 238 -17.48 -4.41 -5.34
CA ALA A 238 -17.61 -5.76 -4.82
C ALA A 238 -17.90 -6.78 -5.94
N GLY A 239 -18.61 -6.37 -7.00
CA GLY A 239 -18.81 -7.16 -8.21
C GLY A 239 -17.51 -7.36 -8.99
N VAL A 240 -16.73 -6.29 -9.20
CA VAL A 240 -15.40 -6.36 -9.82
C VAL A 240 -14.46 -7.32 -9.07
N ALA A 241 -14.52 -7.32 -7.73
CA ALA A 241 -13.73 -8.24 -6.91
C ALA A 241 -14.11 -9.72 -7.10
N ALA A 242 -15.35 -10.02 -7.48
CA ALA A 242 -15.84 -11.36 -7.77
C ALA A 242 -15.51 -11.79 -9.21
N GLU A 243 -15.65 -10.90 -10.20
CA GLU A 243 -15.24 -11.16 -11.59
C GLU A 243 -13.74 -11.49 -11.70
N GLY A 244 -12.91 -10.84 -10.88
CA GLY A 244 -11.49 -11.18 -10.77
C GLY A 244 -11.20 -12.56 -10.16
N ASP A 245 -12.17 -13.23 -9.53
CA ASP A 245 -12.02 -14.65 -9.13
C ASP A 245 -12.24 -15.58 -10.33
N GLU A 246 -13.16 -15.25 -11.25
CA GLU A 246 -13.49 -16.08 -12.42
C GLU A 246 -12.38 -16.04 -13.48
N ALA A 247 -11.81 -14.86 -13.73
CA ALA A 247 -10.68 -14.72 -14.65
C ALA A 247 -9.44 -15.54 -14.22
N GLU A 248 -9.23 -15.73 -12.91
CA GLU A 248 -8.14 -16.57 -12.38
C GLU A 248 -8.44 -18.08 -12.49
N ALA A 249 -9.70 -18.48 -12.63
CA ALA A 249 -10.10 -19.89 -12.73
C ALA A 249 -10.10 -20.43 -14.17
N GLU A 250 -10.05 -19.53 -15.16
CA GLU A 250 -10.03 -19.86 -16.59
C GLU A 250 -8.61 -19.94 -17.18
N GLU A 251 -7.58 -19.49 -16.46
CA GLU A 251 -6.14 -19.64 -16.80
C GLU A 251 -5.49 -20.88 -16.15
#